data_AF-A0A7W1LB37-F1
#
_entry.id   AF-A0A7W1LB37-F1
#
_cell.length_a   1.000
_cell.length_b   1.000
_cell.length_c   1.000
_cell.angle_alpha   90.00
_cell.angle_beta   90.00
_cell.angle_gamma   90.00
#
_symmetry.space_group_name_H-M   'P 1'
#
loop_
_entity.id
_entity.type
_entity.pdbx_description
1 polymer ?
#
loop_
_entity_poly.entity_id
_entity_poly.type
_entity_poly.pdbx_seq_one_letter_code
_entity_poly.pdbx_strand_id
1 'polypeptide(L)'
;MKTLIEAIRPTTFVESEKLSKFLNADVTLVSETFQHTGSFKFRAAYNLALNVSNEEILTASSGNFGQALAFACQLLNKKCTVVM
;
A
#
# COMPACT_ATOMS: atom_id res chain seq x y z
N MET A 1 -12.00 1.74 14.59
CA MET A 1 -11.19 1.32 13.42
C MET A 1 -9.75 1.73 13.68
N LYS A 2 -8.77 0.94 13.24
CA LYS A 2 -7.35 1.32 13.38
C LYS A 2 -7.08 2.60 12.60
N THR A 3 -6.31 3.52 13.17
CA THR A 3 -5.76 4.67 12.45
C THR A 3 -4.87 4.21 11.30
N LEU A 4 -4.52 5.11 10.38
CA LEU A 4 -3.61 4.78 9.28
C LEU A 4 -2.29 4.20 9.79
N ILE A 5 -1.67 4.83 10.79
CA ILE A 5 -0.35 4.43 11.33
C ILE A 5 -0.41 3.03 11.96
N GLU A 6 -1.51 2.67 12.63
CA GLU A 6 -1.69 1.35 13.23
C GLU A 6 -2.00 0.26 12.19
N ALA A 7 -2.46 0.64 11.00
CA ALA A 7 -2.85 -0.30 9.94
C ALA A 7 -1.72 -0.62 8.96
N ILE A 8 -0.81 0.32 8.71
CA ILE A 8 0.31 0.13 7.78
C ILE A 8 1.46 -0.65 8.42
N ARG A 9 2.22 -1.36 7.60
CA ARG A 9 3.56 -1.85 8.00
C ARG A 9 4.59 -0.73 7.85
N PRO A 10 5.59 -0.64 8.75
CA PRO A 10 6.74 0.25 8.57
C PRO A 10 7.45 -0.03 7.24
N THR A 11 7.99 1.02 6.62
CA THR A 11 8.80 0.89 5.40
C THR A 11 10.09 0.16 5.73
N THR A 12 10.50 -0.79 4.87
CA THR A 12 11.75 -1.50 5.04
C THR A 12 12.84 -0.78 4.27
N PHE A 13 13.84 -0.25 4.98
CA PHE A 13 15.04 0.32 4.38
C PHE A 13 16.12 -0.75 4.29
N VAL A 14 16.72 -0.91 3.12
CA VAL A 14 17.77 -1.91 2.86
C VAL A 14 18.94 -1.22 2.20
N GLU A 15 20.08 -1.15 2.89
CA GLU A 15 21.34 -0.74 2.26
C GLU A 15 21.83 -1.83 1.32
N SER A 16 22.21 -1.46 0.10
CA SER A 16 22.63 -2.43 -0.91
C SER A 16 24.08 -2.21 -1.33
N GLU A 17 25.02 -2.81 -0.61
CA GLU A 17 26.46 -2.70 -0.92
C GLU A 17 26.79 -3.05 -2.38
N LYS A 18 26.14 -4.10 -2.92
CA LYS A 18 26.31 -4.51 -4.32
C LYS A 18 25.90 -3.41 -5.29
N LEU A 19 24.75 -2.78 -5.06
CA LEU A 19 24.22 -1.74 -5.94
C LEU A 19 25.01 -0.43 -5.79
N SER A 20 25.37 -0.08 -4.54
CA SER A 20 26.22 1.08 -4.24
C SER A 20 27.56 1.00 -4.96
N LYS A 21 28.23 -0.16 -4.93
CA LYS A 21 29.49 -0.39 -5.66
C LYS A 21 29.30 -0.32 -7.18
N PHE A 22 28.22 -0.91 -7.70
CA PHE A 22 27.94 -0.91 -9.14
C PHE A 22 27.70 0.50 -9.70
N LEU A 23 27.01 1.35 -8.94
CA LEU A 23 26.67 2.72 -9.35
C LEU A 23 27.70 3.77 -8.90
N ASN A 24 28.71 3.37 -8.11
CA ASN A 24 29.65 4.27 -7.44
C ASN A 24 28.93 5.42 -6.69
N ALA A 25 27.88 5.07 -5.95
CA ALA A 25 27.04 5.99 -5.19
C ALA A 25 26.55 5.32 -3.90
N ASP A 26 26.12 6.11 -2.91
CA ASP A 26 25.44 5.57 -1.73
C ASP A 26 23.97 5.28 -2.08
N VAL A 27 23.52 4.04 -1.86
CA VAL A 27 22.22 3.55 -2.34
C VAL A 27 21.49 2.78 -1.25
N THR A 28 20.42 3.39 -0.77
CA THR A 28 19.43 2.78 0.11
C THR A 28 18.17 2.43 -0.67
N LEU A 29 17.71 1.19 -0.56
CA LEU A 29 16.43 0.76 -1.12
C LEU A 29 15.32 1.03 -0.10
N VAL A 30 14.37 1.88 -0.47
CA VAL A 30 13.15 2.16 0.31
C VAL A 30 12.07 1.19 -0.16
N SER A 31 11.98 0.03 0.47
CA SER A 31 11.11 -1.06 0.02
C SER A 31 9.71 -0.99 0.64
N GLU A 32 8.74 -0.85 -0.24
CA GLU A 32 7.30 -0.92 0.07
C GLU A 32 6.68 -2.27 -0.34
N THR A 33 7.49 -3.22 -0.82
CA THR A 33 7.00 -4.54 -1.23
C THR A 33 6.54 -5.39 -0.05
N PHE A 34 6.96 -5.06 1.17
CA PHE A 34 6.55 -5.76 2.38
C PHE A 34 5.25 -5.24 2.99
N GLN A 35 4.64 -4.22 2.38
CA GLN A 35 3.31 -3.77 2.74
C GLN A 35 2.27 -4.87 2.46
N HIS A 36 1.11 -4.83 3.12
CA HIS A 36 0.15 -5.96 3.11
C HIS A 36 -0.24 -6.48 1.73
N THR A 37 -0.31 -5.61 0.72
CA THR A 37 -0.66 -5.99 -0.66
C THR A 37 0.51 -5.86 -1.63
N GLY A 38 1.74 -6.04 -1.15
CA GLY A 38 2.93 -6.11 -1.99
C GLY A 38 3.40 -4.78 -2.59
N SER A 39 2.79 -3.66 -2.20
CA SER A 39 3.18 -2.34 -2.69
C SER A 39 2.76 -1.20 -1.76
N PHE A 40 3.33 -0.02 -2.01
CA PHE A 40 3.03 1.22 -1.26
C PHE A 40 1.55 1.62 -1.28
N LYS A 41 0.77 1.10 -2.26
CA LYS A 41 -0.60 1.54 -2.51
C LYS A 41 -1.59 1.22 -1.39
N PHE A 42 -1.29 0.24 -0.54
CA PHE A 42 -2.11 -0.02 0.65
C PHE A 42 -2.23 1.21 1.56
N ARG A 43 -1.19 2.03 1.67
CA ARG A 43 -1.21 3.25 2.50
C ARG A 43 -2.32 4.19 2.05
N ALA A 44 -2.35 4.52 0.76
CA ALA A 44 -3.34 5.40 0.18
C ALA A 44 -4.74 4.78 0.19
N ALA A 45 -4.84 3.49 -0.13
CA ALA A 45 -6.10 2.77 -0.17
C ALA A 45 -6.78 2.68 1.20
N TYR A 46 -6.01 2.35 2.24
CA TYR A 46 -6.50 2.34 3.62
C TYR A 46 -6.90 3.73 4.09
N ASN A 47 -6.08 4.74 3.82
CA ASN A 47 -6.41 6.13 4.16
C ASN A 47 -7.72 6.58 3.50
N LEU A 48 -7.91 6.29 2.21
CA LEU A 48 -9.14 6.63 1.51
C LEU A 48 -10.34 5.90 2.12
N ALA A 49 -10.25 4.57 2.24
CA ALA A 49 -11.36 3.77 2.76
C ALA A 49 -11.73 4.15 4.21
N LEU A 50 -10.77 4.56 5.03
CA LEU A 50 -10.98 5.01 6.42
C LEU A 50 -11.73 6.35 6.48
N ASN A 51 -11.48 7.27 5.56
CA ASN A 51 -11.96 8.65 5.65
C ASN A 51 -13.21 8.95 4.82
N VAL A 52 -13.52 8.15 3.80
CA VAL A 52 -14.79 8.30 3.07
C VAL A 52 -15.95 7.75 3.90
N SER A 53 -17.12 8.37 3.86
CA SER A 53 -18.31 7.88 4.57
C SER A 53 -19.06 6.79 3.79
N ASN A 54 -18.79 6.66 2.49
CA ASN A 54 -19.44 5.67 1.64
C ASN A 54 -19.10 4.25 2.10
N GLU A 55 -20.13 3.42 2.20
CA GLU A 55 -20.04 1.98 2.52
C GLU A 55 -19.65 1.14 1.31
N GLU A 56 -19.86 1.65 0.09
CA GLU A 56 -19.46 1.01 -1.16
C GLU A 56 -18.48 1.91 -1.92
N ILE A 57 -17.35 1.31 -2.30
CA ILE A 57 -16.26 2.01 -2.98
C ILE A 57 -15.96 1.31 -4.31
N LEU A 58 -16.08 2.07 -5.40
CA LEU A 58 -15.73 1.64 -6.75
C LEU A 58 -14.35 2.18 -7.12
N THR A 59 -13.49 1.36 -7.72
CA THR A 59 -12.24 1.82 -8.33
C THR A 59 -12.02 1.18 -9.69
N ALA A 60 -11.55 1.95 -10.67
CA ALA A 60 -11.04 1.43 -11.93
C ALA A 60 -9.52 1.24 -11.81
N SER A 61 -9.06 0.00 -11.71
CA SER A 61 -7.64 -0.32 -11.54
C SER A 61 -7.35 -1.75 -11.97
N SER A 62 -6.43 -1.91 -12.92
CA SER A 62 -5.93 -3.21 -13.38
C SER A 62 -4.77 -3.80 -12.54
N GLY A 63 -4.40 -3.19 -11.40
CA GLY A 63 -3.23 -3.63 -10.63
C GLY A 63 -3.24 -3.29 -9.13
N ASN A 64 -2.07 -2.92 -8.60
CA ASN A 64 -1.77 -2.79 -7.18
C ASN A 64 -2.80 -1.98 -6.35
N PHE A 65 -3.44 -0.97 -6.94
CA PHE A 65 -4.40 -0.14 -6.19
C PHE A 65 -5.70 -0.90 -5.92
N GLY A 66 -6.21 -1.63 -6.92
CA GLY A 66 -7.40 -2.47 -6.77
C GLY A 66 -7.22 -3.51 -5.67
N GLN A 67 -6.07 -4.20 -5.65
CA GLN A 67 -5.74 -5.14 -4.57
C GLN A 67 -5.65 -4.46 -3.20
N ALA A 68 -4.95 -3.33 -3.13
CA ALA A 68 -4.82 -2.51 -1.92
C ALA A 68 -6.17 -2.04 -1.37
N LEU A 69 -7.07 -1.58 -2.24
CA LEU A 69 -8.38 -1.06 -1.88
C LEU A 69 -9.35 -2.15 -1.47
N ALA A 70 -9.36 -3.28 -2.19
CA ALA A 70 -10.15 -4.44 -1.80
C ALA A 70 -9.78 -4.90 -0.38
N PHE A 71 -8.47 -5.02 -0.08
CA PHE A 71 -8.02 -5.41 1.25
C PHE A 71 -8.32 -4.35 2.33
N ALA A 72 -8.13 -3.07 2.02
CA ALA A 72 -8.50 -1.98 2.92
C ALA A 72 -10.00 -1.97 3.28
N CYS A 73 -10.87 -2.13 2.27
CA CYS A 73 -12.32 -2.19 2.48
C CYS A 73 -12.71 -3.41 3.33
N GLN A 74 -12.08 -4.57 3.12
CA GLN A 74 -12.29 -5.75 3.95
C GLN A 74 -11.98 -5.46 5.42
N LEU A 75 -10.86 -4.80 5.74
CA LEU A 75 -10.48 -4.46 7.12
C LEU A 75 -11.42 -3.45 7.78
N LEU A 76 -12.10 -2.62 6.99
CA LEU A 76 -12.99 -1.56 7.45
C LEU A 76 -14.47 -1.91 7.31
N ASN A 77 -14.79 -3.16 6.97
CA ASN A 77 -16.14 -3.67 6.74
C ASN A 77 -16.94 -2.92 5.66
N LYS A 78 -16.26 -2.52 4.57
CA LYS A 78 -16.87 -1.84 3.41
C LYS A 78 -16.94 -2.73 2.19
N LYS A 79 -17.91 -2.47 1.31
CA LYS A 79 -18.00 -3.09 -0.01
C LYS A 79 -16.99 -2.45 -0.97
N CYS A 80 -16.32 -3.27 -1.76
CA CYS A 80 -15.39 -2.80 -2.78
C CYS A 80 -15.68 -3.49 -4.11
N THR A 81 -15.78 -2.68 -5.16
CA THR A 81 -15.87 -3.17 -6.54
C THR A 81 -14.67 -2.64 -7.30
N VAL A 82 -13.83 -3.55 -7.80
CA VAL A 82 -12.68 -3.23 -8.64
C VAL A 82 -13.07 -3.52 -10.10
N VAL A 83 -13.10 -2.47 -10.92
CA VAL A 83 -13.29 -2.57 -12.37
C VAL A 83 -11.92 -2.64 -13.02
N MET A 84 -11.68 -3.66 -13.84
CA MET A 84 -10.41 -3.94 -14.50
C MET A 84 -10.52 -3.77 -16.00
#